data_AF-A0AAD2CST6-F1
#
_entry.id   AF-A0AAD2CST6-F1
#
_cell.length_a   1.000
_cell.length_b   1.000
_cell.length_c   1.000
_cell.angle_alpha   90.00
_cell.angle_beta   90.00
_cell.angle_gamma   90.00
#
_symmetry.space_group_name_H-M   'P 1'
#
loop_
_entity.id
_entity.type
_entity.pdbx_description
1 polymer ?
#
loop_
_entity_poly.entity_id
_entity_poly.type
_entity_poly.pdbx_seq_one_letter_code
_entity_poly.pdbx_strand_id
1 'polypeptide(L)'
;MCGTGKFKVLWGLETLAACPRCGNFKDHLHVPRCRAALATAEWDRRTAAFSTWLDLQLTGPSIKTAILQLLHGVRTPTSSPLMTITPSVRPAFLAQQVIGSQGLLEGRIASSWLPLQQQHYDKIR
;
A
#
# COMPACT_ATOMS: atom_id res chain seq x y z
N MET A 1 -5.11 -10.75 13.11
CA MET A 1 -6.02 -11.61 12.32
C MET A 1 -7.11 -10.74 11.73
N CYS A 2 -7.47 -10.92 10.46
CA CYS A 2 -8.62 -10.24 9.85
C CYS A 2 -9.67 -11.28 9.42
N GLY A 3 -10.97 -10.96 9.52
CA GLY A 3 -12.07 -11.86 9.15
C GLY A 3 -12.25 -12.05 7.64
N THR A 4 -11.24 -12.60 6.96
CA THR A 4 -11.28 -12.93 5.52
C THR A 4 -11.93 -14.28 5.29
N GLY A 5 -12.21 -14.63 4.01
CA GLY A 5 -12.90 -15.88 3.67
C GLY A 5 -12.22 -17.11 4.28
N LYS A 6 -10.88 -17.17 4.23
CA LYS A 6 -10.10 -18.21 4.91
C LYS A 6 -10.44 -18.37 6.40
N PHE A 7 -10.46 -17.27 7.16
CA PHE A 7 -10.75 -17.33 8.60
C PHE A 7 -12.22 -17.56 8.90
N LYS A 8 -13.13 -17.02 8.07
CA LYS A 8 -14.56 -17.27 8.22
C LYS A 8 -14.94 -18.73 7.97
N VAL A 9 -14.29 -19.40 7.02
CA VAL A 9 -14.42 -20.86 6.84
C VAL A 9 -13.88 -21.61 8.06
N LEU A 10 -12.70 -21.24 8.58
CA LEU A 10 -12.14 -21.84 9.80
C LEU A 10 -13.04 -21.66 11.02
N TRP A 11 -13.77 -20.54 11.11
CA TRP A 11 -14.72 -20.25 12.18
C TRP A 11 -16.13 -20.81 11.93
N GLY A 12 -16.36 -21.52 10.81
CA GLY A 12 -17.68 -22.08 10.46
C GLY A 12 -18.75 -21.04 10.08
N LEU A 13 -18.35 -19.80 9.77
CA LEU A 13 -19.27 -18.70 9.41
C LEU A 13 -19.59 -18.64 7.92
N GLU A 14 -18.75 -19.22 7.07
CA GLU A 14 -18.93 -19.29 5.62
C GLU A 14 -18.55 -20.70 5.14
N THR A 15 -19.19 -21.18 4.07
CA THR A 15 -18.92 -22.50 3.47
C THR A 15 -17.77 -22.48 2.47
N LEU A 16 -17.50 -21.32 1.86
CA LEU A 16 -16.49 -21.16 0.82
C LEU A 16 -15.59 -19.96 1.11
N ALA A 17 -14.28 -20.14 0.92
CA ALA A 17 -13.31 -19.05 0.98
C ALA A 17 -13.20 -18.28 -0.35
N ALA A 18 -14.25 -18.28 -1.18
CA ALA A 18 -14.24 -17.60 -2.47
C ALA A 18 -14.56 -16.11 -2.32
N CYS A 19 -13.93 -15.27 -3.13
CA CYS A 19 -14.24 -13.85 -3.21
C CYS A 19 -15.59 -13.67 -3.92
N PRO A 20 -16.59 -13.03 -3.29
CA PRO A 20 -17.91 -12.84 -3.91
C PRO A 20 -17.87 -11.88 -5.11
N ARG A 21 -16.74 -11.23 -5.36
CA ARG A 21 -16.55 -10.29 -6.48
C ARG A 21 -15.89 -10.93 -7.70
N CYS A 22 -14.96 -11.87 -7.51
CA CYS A 22 -14.19 -12.44 -8.62
C CYS A 22 -14.03 -13.97 -8.57
N GLY A 23 -14.64 -14.67 -7.62
CA GLY A 23 -14.58 -16.13 -7.49
C GLY A 23 -13.28 -16.71 -6.93
N ASN A 24 -12.15 -16.00 -7.04
CA ASN A 24 -10.85 -16.45 -6.55
C ASN A 24 -10.80 -16.63 -5.02
N PHE A 25 -9.86 -17.44 -4.55
CA PHE A 25 -9.61 -17.63 -3.11
C PHE A 25 -9.34 -16.30 -2.40
N LYS A 26 -10.09 -16.05 -1.32
CA LYS A 26 -10.10 -14.82 -0.53
C LYS A 26 -9.37 -15.03 0.79
N ASP A 27 -8.12 -14.60 0.83
CA ASP A 27 -7.38 -14.32 2.05
C ASP A 27 -7.20 -12.80 2.22
N HIS A 28 -6.37 -12.41 3.20
CA HIS A 28 -6.06 -11.02 3.49
C HIS A 28 -5.28 -10.31 2.39
N LEU A 29 -4.46 -11.05 1.64
CA LEU A 29 -3.68 -10.52 0.53
C LEU A 29 -4.55 -10.33 -0.72
N HIS A 30 -5.55 -11.20 -0.91
CA HIS A 30 -6.45 -11.15 -2.05
C HIS A 30 -7.30 -9.87 -2.05
N VAL A 31 -7.80 -9.43 -0.89
CA VAL A 31 -8.71 -8.27 -0.80
C VAL A 31 -8.15 -7.02 -1.51
N PRO A 32 -6.94 -6.52 -1.21
CA PRO A 32 -6.37 -5.38 -1.92
C PRO A 32 -5.91 -5.69 -3.36
N ARG A 33 -5.78 -6.96 -3.72
CA ARG A 33 -5.35 -7.43 -5.06
C ARG A 33 -6.51 -7.76 -6.00
N CYS A 34 -7.74 -7.82 -5.50
CA CYS A 34 -8.92 -8.22 -6.26
C CYS A 34 -9.15 -7.29 -7.46
N ARG A 35 -9.25 -7.87 -8.67
CA ARG A 35 -9.39 -7.15 -9.94
C ARG A 35 -10.84 -7.00 -10.43
N ALA A 36 -11.83 -7.40 -9.64
CA ALA A 36 -13.23 -7.16 -9.97
C ALA A 36 -13.50 -5.65 -10.14
N ALA A 37 -14.39 -5.27 -11.06
CA ALA A 37 -14.63 -3.87 -11.43
C ALA A 37 -14.86 -2.95 -10.22
N LEU A 38 -15.76 -3.31 -9.30
CA LEU A 38 -16.05 -2.52 -8.10
C LEU A 38 -14.87 -2.47 -7.12
N ALA A 39 -14.06 -3.53 -7.03
CA ALA A 39 -12.87 -3.55 -6.19
C ALA A 39 -11.75 -2.66 -6.76
N THR A 40 -11.65 -2.58 -8.08
CA THR A 40 -10.75 -1.66 -8.78
C THR A 40 -11.18 -0.21 -8.62
N ALA A 41 -12.46 0.10 -8.85
CA ALA A 41 -12.98 1.45 -8.64
C ALA A 41 -12.75 1.95 -7.21
N GLU A 42 -12.99 1.10 -6.20
CA GLU A 42 -12.74 1.48 -4.80
C GLU A 42 -11.25 1.64 -4.49
N TRP A 43 -10.39 0.79 -5.04
CA TRP A 43 -8.94 0.93 -4.88
C TRP A 43 -8.45 2.27 -5.44
N ASP A 44 -8.80 2.57 -6.69
CA ASP A 44 -8.36 3.80 -7.37
C ASP A 44 -8.85 5.03 -6.63
N ARG A 45 -10.12 5.03 -6.19
CA ARG A 45 -10.70 6.11 -5.38
C ARG A 45 -9.95 6.31 -4.07
N ARG A 46 -9.58 5.23 -3.37
CA ARG A 46 -8.84 5.31 -2.09
C ARG A 46 -7.40 5.73 -2.28
N THR A 47 -6.71 5.24 -3.31
CA THR A 47 -5.34 5.66 -3.63
C THR A 47 -5.29 7.12 -4.07
N ALA A 48 -6.29 7.60 -4.81
CA ALA A 48 -6.42 9.02 -5.15
C ALA A 48 -6.64 9.89 -3.91
N ALA A 49 -7.58 9.49 -3.03
CA ALA A 49 -7.82 10.21 -1.77
C ALA A 49 -6.57 10.24 -0.87
N PHE A 50 -5.81 9.15 -0.82
CA PHE A 50 -4.55 9.09 -0.08
C PHE A 50 -3.47 10.00 -0.70
N SER A 51 -3.35 10.03 -2.02
CA SER A 51 -2.46 10.96 -2.74
C SER A 51 -2.78 12.41 -2.41
N THR A 52 -4.07 12.80 -2.44
CA THR A 52 -4.52 14.13 -2.03
C THR A 52 -4.22 14.42 -0.55
N TRP A 53 -4.43 13.44 0.33
CA TRP A 53 -4.09 13.61 1.74
C TRP A 53 -2.59 13.87 1.95
N LEU A 54 -1.71 13.17 1.22
CA LEU A 54 -0.26 13.41 1.28
C LEU A 54 0.10 14.85 0.86
N ASP A 55 -0.59 15.40 -0.15
CA ASP A 55 -0.42 16.80 -0.55
C ASP A 55 -0.86 17.76 0.55
N LEU A 56 -2.01 17.50 1.18
CA LEU A 56 -2.51 18.30 2.31
C LEU A 56 -1.57 18.27 3.52
N GLN A 57 -0.84 17.19 3.72
CA GLN A 57 0.19 17.08 4.75
C GLN A 57 1.54 17.68 4.33
N LEU A 58 1.63 18.34 3.16
CA LEU A 58 2.88 18.86 2.61
C LEU A 58 3.97 17.76 2.55
N THR A 59 3.58 16.55 2.14
CA THR A 59 4.53 15.44 1.99
C THR A 59 5.53 15.76 0.88
N GLY A 60 6.82 15.52 1.12
CA GLY A 60 7.85 15.75 0.11
C GLY A 60 7.50 15.04 -1.21
N PRO A 61 7.59 15.70 -2.39
CA PRO A 61 7.14 15.12 -3.65
C PRO A 61 7.80 13.76 -3.99
N SER A 62 9.10 13.63 -3.71
CA SER A 62 9.83 12.37 -3.87
C SER A 62 9.37 11.29 -2.88
N ILE A 63 9.02 11.66 -1.65
CA ILE A 63 8.49 10.74 -0.63
C ILE A 63 7.10 10.26 -1.05
N LYS A 64 6.20 11.17 -1.44
CA LYS A 64 4.87 10.86 -1.97
C LYS A 64 4.95 9.85 -3.11
N THR A 65 5.80 10.13 -4.11
CA THR A 65 5.98 9.27 -5.28
C THR A 65 6.44 7.87 -4.87
N ALA A 66 7.42 7.77 -3.97
CA ALA A 66 7.97 6.52 -3.49
C ALA A 66 6.93 5.69 -2.69
N ILE A 67 6.13 6.33 -1.83
CA ILE A 67 5.06 5.68 -1.07
C ILE A 67 3.95 5.16 -2.01
N LEU A 68 3.52 5.97 -2.99
CA LEU A 68 2.50 5.54 -3.96
C LEU A 68 3.00 4.37 -4.82
N GLN A 69 4.28 4.34 -5.19
CA GLN A 69 4.89 3.22 -5.90
C GLN A 69 4.89 1.94 -5.06
N LEU A 70 5.16 2.03 -3.75
CA LEU A 70 5.07 0.87 -2.84
C LEU A 70 3.62 0.36 -2.72
N LEU A 71 2.63 1.25 -2.64
CA LEU A 71 1.22 0.88 -2.63
C LEU A 71 0.79 0.22 -3.93
N HIS A 72 1.27 0.68 -5.08
CA HIS A 72 1.05 -0.02 -6.35
C HIS A 72 1.58 -1.47 -6.29
N GLY A 73 2.73 -1.67 -5.63
CA GLY A 73 3.32 -2.99 -5.36
C GLY A 73 2.47 -3.92 -4.49
N VAL A 74 1.44 -3.42 -3.79
CA VAL A 74 0.47 -4.27 -3.09
C VAL A 74 -0.42 -5.01 -4.09
N ARG A 75 -0.97 -4.24 -5.06
CA ARG A 75 -1.99 -4.69 -6.01
C ARG A 75 -1.38 -5.40 -7.22
N THR A 76 -0.18 -4.97 -7.61
CA THR A 76 0.61 -5.57 -8.67
C THR A 76 1.99 -5.92 -8.08
N PRO A 77 2.18 -7.13 -7.52
CA PRO A 77 3.44 -7.56 -6.92
C PRO A 77 4.52 -7.74 -7.99
N THR A 78 5.06 -6.64 -8.47
CA THR A 78 6.17 -6.58 -9.43
C THR A 78 7.32 -5.86 -8.77
N SER A 79 8.54 -6.37 -8.97
CA SER A 79 9.76 -5.65 -8.59
C SER A 79 9.78 -4.32 -9.32
N SER A 80 9.57 -3.22 -8.59
CA SER A 80 9.68 -1.90 -9.18
C SER A 80 11.16 -1.56 -9.36
N PRO A 81 11.59 -1.09 -10.54
CA PRO A 81 12.99 -0.76 -10.76
C PRO A 81 13.40 0.41 -9.86
N LEU A 82 14.45 0.22 -9.04
CA LEU A 82 14.99 1.27 -8.15
C LEU A 82 15.44 2.54 -8.87
N MET A 83 15.62 2.47 -10.20
CA MET A 83 15.97 3.60 -11.05
C MET A 83 14.85 4.65 -11.12
N THR A 84 13.59 4.28 -10.89
CA THR A 84 12.46 5.23 -10.87
C THR A 84 12.36 6.00 -9.54
N ILE A 85 13.11 5.57 -8.51
CA ILE A 85 13.09 6.18 -7.19
C ILE A 85 14.20 7.23 -7.07
N THR A 86 13.81 8.45 -6.67
CA THR A 86 14.74 9.55 -6.43
C THR A 86 15.85 9.10 -5.48
N PRO A 87 17.15 9.34 -5.79
CA PRO A 87 18.26 8.84 -4.99
C PRO A 87 18.18 9.19 -3.50
N SER A 88 17.74 10.40 -3.16
CA SER A 88 17.63 10.89 -1.77
C SER A 88 16.66 10.09 -0.91
N VAL A 89 15.61 9.48 -1.49
CA VAL A 89 14.60 8.71 -0.74
C VAL A 89 14.81 7.19 -0.84
N ARG A 90 15.78 6.74 -1.65
CA ARG A 90 16.05 5.31 -1.89
C ARG A 90 16.35 4.52 -0.61
N PRO A 91 17.13 5.01 0.37
CA PRO A 91 17.36 4.28 1.61
C PRO A 91 16.06 4.00 2.38
N ALA A 92 15.15 4.98 2.43
CA ALA A 92 13.85 4.81 3.10
C ALA A 92 12.92 3.88 2.32
N PHE A 93 12.92 3.97 0.99
CA PHE A 93 12.21 3.04 0.13
C PHE A 93 12.66 1.59 0.35
N LEU A 94 13.97 1.34 0.38
CA LEU A 94 14.54 0.01 0.62
C LEU A 94 14.19 -0.51 2.02
N ALA A 95 14.29 0.32 3.05
CA ALA A 95 13.87 -0.05 4.40
C ALA A 95 12.38 -0.42 4.46
N GLN A 96 11.53 0.30 3.73
CA GLN A 96 10.11 -0.02 3.64
C GLN A 96 9.85 -1.31 2.84
N GLN A 97 10.68 -1.64 1.85
CA GLN A 97 10.59 -2.90 1.13
C GLN A 97 10.89 -4.12 2.02
N VAL A 98 11.78 -3.98 3.01
CA VAL A 98 12.02 -5.02 4.03
C VAL A 98 10.77 -5.29 4.87
N ILE A 99 10.00 -4.24 5.20
CA ILE A 99 8.70 -4.35 5.87
C ILE A 99 7.63 -4.94 4.91
N GLY A 100 7.74 -4.61 3.63
CA GLY A 100 6.85 -5.04 2.56
C GLY A 100 5.73 -4.03 2.26
N SER A 101 5.25 -4.08 1.02
CA SER A 101 4.14 -3.23 0.54
C SER A 101 2.84 -3.49 1.29
N GLN A 102 2.56 -4.76 1.63
CA GLN A 102 1.41 -5.11 2.46
C GLN A 102 1.52 -4.51 3.87
N GLY A 103 2.72 -4.53 4.47
CA GLY A 103 2.97 -3.92 5.76
C GLY A 103 2.70 -2.40 5.73
N LEU A 104 3.11 -1.72 4.66
CA LEU A 104 2.79 -0.30 4.45
C LEU A 104 1.27 -0.05 4.43
N LEU A 105 0.51 -0.85 3.66
CA LEU A 105 -0.96 -0.74 3.59
C LEU A 105 -1.60 -0.95 4.98
N GLU A 106 -1.01 -1.82 5.80
CA GLU A 106 -1.47 -2.13 7.16
C GLU A 106 -0.93 -1.15 8.21
N GLY A 107 -0.26 -0.07 7.81
CA GLY A 107 0.20 1.01 8.70
C GLY A 107 1.61 0.83 9.27
N ARG A 108 2.38 -0.16 8.81
CA ARG A 108 3.78 -0.34 9.21
C ARG A 108 4.69 0.52 8.33
N ILE A 109 5.11 1.66 8.87
CA ILE A 109 5.96 2.64 8.18
C ILE A 109 7.40 2.54 8.69
N ALA A 110 8.37 2.52 7.78
CA ALA A 110 9.78 2.56 8.12
C ALA A 110 10.15 3.91 8.75
N SER A 111 10.87 3.89 9.87
CA SER A 111 11.29 5.11 10.57
C SER A 111 12.21 6.00 9.72
N SER A 112 12.87 5.44 8.71
CA SER A 112 13.73 6.16 7.76
C SER A 112 13.00 7.18 6.90
N TRP A 113 11.67 7.16 6.82
CA TRP A 113 10.89 8.22 6.16
C TRP A 113 10.88 9.53 6.97
N LEU A 114 10.95 9.45 8.30
CA LEU A 114 10.82 10.59 9.21
C LEU A 114 11.86 11.70 8.95
N PRO A 115 13.18 11.43 8.94
CA PRO A 115 14.18 12.48 8.73
C PRO A 115 14.06 13.13 7.34
N LEU A 116 13.64 12.37 6.32
CA LEU A 116 13.44 12.91 4.97
C LEU A 116 12.26 13.88 4.91
N GLN A 117 11.16 13.54 5.60
CA GLN A 117 10.00 14.42 5.67
C GLN A 117 10.30 15.67 6.51
N GLN A 118 11.04 15.53 7.63
CA GLN A 118 11.49 16.68 8.41
C GLN A 118 12.36 17.62 7.57
N GLN A 119 13.32 17.08 6.84
CA GLN A 119 14.17 17.87 5.94
C GLN A 119 13.34 18.62 4.86
N HIS A 120 12.23 18.03 4.40
CA HIS A 120 11.34 18.73 3.48
C HIS A 120 10.61 19.89 4.18
N TYR A 121 10.07 19.66 5.37
CA TYR A 121 9.43 20.72 6.17
C TYR A 121 10.36 21.88 6.46
N ASP A 122 11.62 21.60 6.81
CA ASP A 122 12.61 22.64 7.09
C ASP A 122 12.92 23.52 5.88
N LYS A 123 12.69 23.03 4.65
CA LYS A 123 12.92 23.78 3.39
C LYS A 123 11.74 24.61 2.94
N ILE A 124 10.52 24.25 3.34
CA ILE A 124 9.29 24.95 2.95
C ILE A 124 8.76 25.88 4.05
N ARG A 125 9.43 25.88 5.20
CA ARG A 125 9.23 26.82 6.30
C ARG A 125 10.00 28.11 6.03
#